data_AF-A0A349PYF4-F1
#
_entry.id   AF-A0A349PYF4-F1
#
_cell.length_a   1.000
_cell.length_b   1.000
_cell.length_c   1.000
_cell.angle_alpha   90.00
_cell.angle_beta   90.00
_cell.angle_gamma   90.00
#
_symmetry.space_group_name_H-M   'P 1'
#
loop_
_entity.id
_entity.type
_entity.pdbx_description
1 polymer ?
#
loop_
_entity_poly.entity_id
_entity_poly.type
_entity_poly.pdbx_seq_one_letter_code
_entity_poly.pdbx_strand_id
1 'polypeptide(L)'
;MILKFLYLEWKSFVRSASFGTNLALKILLGFLAVLYTFIFLMAGLGAFYALKEMHLDPLQTVNKYLIYYFLIDLGIRLMLQKIPVMNIRPLLILPFKRPTIVNFSIGKTILSFFNFLHVFFFLPFSIVLLVEGYDVLSVMLWHLAMIALVYSNNFLNIILTNKDN
;
A
#
# COMPACT_ATOMS: atom_id res chain seq x y z
N MET A 1 -25.08 1.60 -0.47
CA MET A 1 -24.50 2.96 -0.53
C MET A 1 -23.08 2.99 -1.10
N ILE A 2 -22.17 2.09 -0.70
CA ILE A 2 -20.78 2.03 -1.23
C ILE A 2 -20.75 1.88 -2.76
N LEU A 3 -21.61 1.03 -3.35
CA LEU A 3 -21.74 0.87 -4.80
C LEU A 3 -22.09 2.18 -5.52
N LYS A 4 -22.90 3.05 -4.88
CA LYS A 4 -23.28 4.35 -5.44
C LYS A 4 -22.09 5.33 -5.43
N PHE A 5 -21.22 5.25 -4.42
CA PHE A 5 -19.96 6.02 -4.40
C PHE A 5 -18.99 5.56 -5.48
N LEU A 6 -18.78 4.25 -5.64
CA LEU A 6 -17.95 3.70 -6.71
C LEU A 6 -18.45 4.13 -8.10
N TYR A 7 -19.78 4.12 -8.30
CA TYR A 7 -20.40 4.59 -9.54
C TYR A 7 -20.15 6.09 -9.82
N LEU A 8 -20.32 6.94 -8.80
CA LEU A 8 -20.08 8.39 -8.93
C LEU A 8 -18.60 8.68 -9.20
N GLU A 9 -17.71 7.93 -8.57
CA GLU A 9 -16.26 8.06 -8.75
C GLU A 9 -15.82 7.64 -10.15
N TRP A 10 -16.35 6.53 -10.67
CA TRP A 10 -16.13 6.12 -12.05
C TRP A 10 -16.58 7.19 -13.05
N LYS A 11 -17.78 7.74 -12.84
CA LYS A 11 -18.28 8.86 -13.66
C LYS A 11 -17.40 10.10 -13.57
N SER A 12 -16.91 10.45 -12.39
CA SER A 12 -16.01 11.59 -12.18
C SER A 12 -14.66 11.37 -12.88
N PHE A 13 -14.10 10.17 -12.78
CA PHE A 13 -12.82 9.81 -13.40
C PHE A 13 -12.90 9.89 -14.94
N VAL A 14 -13.92 9.26 -15.54
CA VAL A 14 -14.12 9.24 -17.00
C VAL A 14 -14.40 10.64 -17.56
N ARG A 15 -15.10 11.50 -16.80
CA ARG A 15 -15.43 12.88 -17.22
C ARG A 15 -14.35 13.91 -16.92
N SER A 16 -13.26 13.53 -16.25
CA SER A 16 -12.19 14.47 -15.91
C SER A 16 -11.49 14.97 -17.18
N ALA A 17 -11.26 16.28 -17.30
CA ALA A 17 -10.57 16.89 -18.43
C ALA A 17 -9.14 16.33 -18.61
N SER A 18 -8.51 15.91 -17.50
CA SER A 18 -7.21 15.23 -17.48
C SER A 18 -7.24 13.80 -18.02
N PHE A 19 -8.42 13.19 -18.21
CA PHE A 19 -8.49 11.82 -18.66
C PHE A 19 -7.94 11.66 -20.10
N GLY A 20 -8.20 12.64 -20.97
CA GLY A 20 -7.72 12.67 -22.36
C GLY A 20 -6.37 13.36 -22.57
N THR A 21 -6.03 14.41 -21.80
CA THR A 21 -4.81 15.21 -22.01
C THR A 21 -3.53 14.57 -21.48
N ASN A 22 -3.63 13.64 -20.51
CA ASN A 22 -2.47 13.06 -19.81
C ASN A 22 -2.24 11.58 -20.11
N LEU A 23 -2.55 11.11 -21.32
CA LEU A 23 -2.37 9.71 -21.70
C LEU A 23 -0.93 9.22 -21.52
N ALA A 24 0.06 10.03 -21.93
CA ALA A 24 1.48 9.70 -21.76
C ALA A 24 1.88 9.55 -20.29
N LEU A 25 1.41 10.45 -19.41
CA LEU A 25 1.65 10.35 -17.96
C LEU A 25 1.01 9.10 -17.36
N LYS A 26 -0.19 8.71 -17.80
CA LYS A 26 -0.84 7.48 -17.32
C LYS A 26 -0.10 6.23 -17.75
N ILE A 27 0.38 6.19 -18.99
CA ILE A 27 1.22 5.09 -19.50
C ILE A 27 2.51 5.01 -18.68
N LEU A 28 3.17 6.15 -18.43
CA LEU A 28 4.37 6.22 -17.59
C LEU A 28 4.11 5.70 -16.16
N LEU A 29 3.02 6.14 -15.52
CA LEU A 29 2.64 5.68 -14.18
C LEU A 29 2.33 4.19 -14.15
N GLY A 30 1.64 3.66 -15.16
CA GLY A 30 1.36 2.23 -15.30
C GLY A 30 2.64 1.42 -15.48
N PHE A 31 3.56 1.89 -16.34
CA PHE A 31 4.87 1.26 -16.54
C PHE A 31 5.69 1.23 -15.25
N LEU A 32 5.79 2.35 -14.54
CA LEU A 32 6.47 2.41 -13.24
C LEU A 32 5.84 1.46 -12.23
N ALA A 33 4.51 1.38 -12.16
CA ALA A 33 3.82 0.47 -11.25
C ALA A 33 4.19 -1.01 -11.53
N VAL A 34 4.24 -1.42 -12.80
CA VAL A 34 4.67 -2.77 -13.19
C VAL A 34 6.14 -3.01 -12.83
N LEU A 35 7.01 -2.05 -13.13
CA LEU A 35 8.44 -2.14 -12.82
C LEU A 35 8.69 -2.28 -11.31
N TYR A 36 8.05 -1.45 -10.48
CA TYR A 36 8.16 -1.56 -9.02
C TYR A 36 7.60 -2.88 -8.49
N THR A 37 6.48 -3.34 -9.05
CA THR A 37 5.90 -4.65 -8.70
C THR A 37 6.89 -5.77 -8.98
N PHE A 38 7.53 -5.77 -10.16
CA PHE A 38 8.53 -6.76 -10.53
C PHE A 38 9.77 -6.71 -9.62
N ILE A 39 10.29 -5.52 -9.30
CA ILE A 39 11.41 -5.36 -8.38
C ILE A 39 11.08 -5.91 -6.99
N PHE A 40 9.90 -5.59 -6.47
CA PHE A 40 9.46 -6.07 -5.15
C PHE A 40 9.29 -7.59 -5.13
N LEU A 41 8.76 -8.18 -6.20
CA LEU A 41 8.65 -9.63 -6.37
C LEU A 41 10.03 -10.29 -6.36
N MET A 42 10.96 -9.79 -7.18
CA MET A 42 12.33 -10.31 -7.23
C MET A 42 13.06 -10.13 -5.90
N ALA A 43 12.85 -9.02 -5.21
CA ALA A 43 13.40 -8.79 -3.89
C ALA A 43 12.80 -9.77 -2.86
N GLY A 44 11.49 -10.03 -2.89
CA GLY A 44 10.86 -10.99 -1.99
C GLY A 44 11.40 -12.41 -2.16
N LEU A 45 11.62 -12.84 -3.41
CA LEU A 45 12.20 -14.16 -3.71
C LEU A 45 13.71 -14.21 -3.43
N GLY A 46 14.45 -13.18 -3.83
CA GLY A 46 15.92 -13.16 -3.80
C GLY A 46 16.53 -12.77 -2.47
N ALA A 47 15.83 -11.99 -1.63
CA ALA A 47 16.38 -11.49 -0.36
C ALA A 47 16.80 -12.64 0.56
N PHE A 48 16.06 -13.74 0.57
CA PHE A 48 16.43 -14.91 1.37
C PHE A 48 17.79 -15.47 0.97
N TYR A 49 17.97 -15.79 -0.32
CA TYR A 49 19.20 -16.40 -0.83
C TYR A 49 20.39 -15.44 -0.72
N ALA A 50 20.19 -14.16 -1.04
CA ALA A 50 21.24 -13.14 -0.92
C ALA A 50 21.74 -13.01 0.53
N LEU A 51 20.83 -13.03 1.52
CA LEU A 51 21.20 -12.98 2.93
C LEU A 51 21.89 -14.26 3.41
N LYS A 52 21.46 -15.43 2.90
CA LYS A 52 22.13 -16.71 3.18
C LYS A 52 23.55 -16.77 2.64
N GLU A 53 23.80 -16.27 1.43
CA GLU A 53 25.15 -16.19 0.85
C GLU A 53 26.09 -15.30 1.70
N MET A 54 25.54 -14.28 2.35
CA MET A 54 26.28 -13.43 3.29
C MET A 54 26.45 -14.04 4.69
N HIS A 55 26.05 -15.30 4.89
CA HIS A 55 26.04 -15.99 6.19
C HIS A 55 25.19 -15.29 7.26
N LEU A 56 24.15 -14.57 6.86
CA LEU A 56 23.21 -13.91 7.76
C LEU A 56 21.93 -14.74 7.91
N ASP A 57 21.26 -14.61 9.05
CA ASP A 57 19.91 -15.13 9.23
C ASP A 57 18.92 -14.22 8.45
N PRO A 58 18.22 -14.73 7.42
CA PRO A 58 17.37 -13.89 6.58
C PRO A 58 16.23 -13.22 7.34
N LEU A 59 15.54 -13.97 8.21
CA LEU A 59 14.38 -13.45 8.92
C LEU A 59 14.81 -12.41 9.96
N GLN A 60 15.86 -12.67 10.73
CA GLN A 60 16.39 -11.73 11.71
C GLN A 60 16.91 -10.45 11.04
N THR A 61 17.61 -10.59 9.91
CA THR A 61 18.18 -9.44 9.19
C THR A 61 17.09 -8.57 8.57
N VAL A 62 16.07 -9.17 7.95
CA VAL A 62 14.92 -8.41 7.44
C VAL A 62 14.22 -7.67 8.57
N ASN A 63 14.00 -8.32 9.72
CA ASN A 63 13.39 -7.67 10.88
C ASN A 63 14.22 -6.50 11.43
N LYS A 64 15.56 -6.61 11.40
CA LYS A 64 16.45 -5.52 11.82
C LYS A 64 16.26 -4.24 10.99
N TYR A 65 16.02 -4.36 9.69
CA TYR A 65 15.85 -3.22 8.80
C TYR A 65 14.39 -2.79 8.58
N LEU A 66 13.44 -3.58 9.07
CA LEU A 66 11.99 -3.40 8.88
C LEU A 66 11.49 -2.03 9.35
N ILE A 67 12.01 -1.53 10.47
CA ILE A 67 11.61 -0.23 11.01
C ILE A 67 12.03 0.92 10.10
N TYR A 68 13.24 0.87 9.53
CA TYR A 68 13.71 1.87 8.57
C TYR A 68 12.87 1.81 7.29
N TYR A 69 12.55 0.60 6.83
CA TYR A 69 11.67 0.41 5.69
C TYR A 69 10.29 1.07 5.91
N PHE A 70 9.63 0.85 7.05
CA PHE A 70 8.32 1.45 7.32
C PHE A 70 8.38 2.96 7.52
N LEU A 71 9.47 3.50 8.07
CA LEU A 71 9.68 4.94 8.17
C LEU A 71 9.85 5.60 6.80
N ILE A 72 10.63 5.00 5.91
CA ILE A 72 10.79 5.48 4.53
C ILE A 72 9.47 5.35 3.78
N ASP A 73 8.78 4.21 3.90
CA ASP A 73 7.45 3.99 3.33
C ASP A 73 6.45 5.05 3.79
N LEU A 74 6.45 5.39 5.10
CA LEU A 74 5.62 6.46 5.63
C LEU A 74 5.97 7.81 5.02
N GLY A 75 7.26 8.16 4.96
CA GLY A 75 7.74 9.40 4.34
C GLY A 75 7.30 9.52 2.87
N ILE A 76 7.46 8.45 2.10
CA ILE A 76 7.01 8.39 0.71
C ILE A 76 5.49 8.55 0.62
N ARG A 77 4.71 7.88 1.48
CA ARG A 77 3.25 8.01 1.52
C ARG A 77 2.81 9.42 1.83
N LEU A 78 3.44 10.09 2.78
CA LEU A 78 3.11 11.49 3.12
C LEU A 78 3.30 12.42 1.92
N MET A 79 4.27 12.15 1.05
CA MET A 79 4.54 12.95 -0.15
C MET A 79 3.67 12.57 -1.34
N LEU A 80 3.52 11.27 -1.62
CA LEU A 80 2.94 10.75 -2.86
C LEU A 80 1.50 10.26 -2.69
N GLN A 81 1.12 9.73 -1.53
CA GLN A 81 -0.22 9.22 -1.24
C GLN A 81 -1.11 10.36 -0.71
N LYS A 82 -1.45 11.31 -1.59
CA LYS A 82 -2.45 12.34 -1.28
C LYS A 82 -3.78 11.68 -0.95
N ILE A 83 -4.21 11.78 0.31
CA ILE A 83 -5.49 11.24 0.77
C ILE A 83 -6.61 11.99 0.04
N PRO A 84 -7.70 11.31 -0.34
CA PRO A 84 -8.81 11.95 -1.05
C PRO A 84 -9.63 12.93 -0.18
N VAL A 85 -9.08 13.57 0.86
CA VAL A 85 -9.74 14.55 1.74
C VAL A 85 -10.35 15.71 0.93
N MET A 86 -9.68 16.13 -0.14
CA MET A 86 -10.19 17.16 -1.05
C MET A 86 -11.40 16.71 -1.88
N ASN A 87 -11.59 15.41 -2.12
CA ASN A 87 -12.74 14.88 -2.85
C ASN A 87 -13.95 14.60 -1.96
N ILE A 88 -13.80 14.69 -0.64
CA ILE A 88 -14.87 14.42 0.33
C ILE A 88 -15.74 15.65 0.58
N ARG A 89 -15.18 16.86 0.50
CA ARG A 89 -15.91 18.11 0.80
C ARG A 89 -17.20 18.27 -0.02
N PRO A 90 -17.24 17.96 -1.33
CA PRO A 90 -18.48 17.99 -2.11
C PRO A 90 -19.52 16.94 -1.68
N LEU A 91 -19.10 15.86 -1.00
CA LEU A 91 -20.01 14.83 -0.49
C LEU A 91 -20.66 15.22 0.83
N LEU A 92 -20.06 16.16 1.57
CA LEU A 92 -20.57 16.64 2.87
C LEU A 92 -21.84 17.50 2.75
N ILE A 93 -22.05 18.15 1.59
CA ILE A 93 -23.25 18.94 1.29
C ILE A 93 -24.41 18.10 0.75
N LEU A 94 -24.15 16.85 0.37
CA LEU A 94 -25.17 15.91 -0.10
C LEU A 94 -25.83 15.23 1.11
N PRO A 95 -27.05 14.66 0.98
CA PRO A 95 -27.77 14.00 2.08
C PRO A 95 -27.20 12.62 2.43
N PHE A 96 -25.87 12.52 2.52
CA PHE A 96 -25.14 11.34 2.98
C PHE A 96 -24.75 11.51 4.45
N LYS A 97 -24.84 10.43 5.23
CA LYS A 97 -24.40 10.44 6.63
C LYS A 97 -22.88 10.59 6.70
N ARG A 98 -22.38 11.51 7.52
CA ARG A 98 -20.93 11.76 7.71
C ARG A 98 -20.11 10.49 7.98
N PRO A 99 -20.52 9.56 8.86
CA PRO A 99 -19.76 8.32 9.09
C PRO A 99 -19.59 7.46 7.84
N THR A 100 -20.60 7.40 6.98
CA THR A 100 -20.53 6.65 5.71
C THR A 100 -19.47 7.20 4.78
N ILE A 101 -19.37 8.54 4.73
CA ILE A 101 -18.42 9.24 3.89
C ILE A 101 -16.98 9.02 4.40
N VAL A 102 -16.78 9.11 5.72
CA VAL A 102 -15.48 8.87 6.38
C VAL A 102 -15.03 7.42 6.16
N ASN A 103 -15.90 6.45 6.42
CA ASN A 103 -15.58 5.02 6.24
C ASN A 103 -15.29 4.68 4.78
N PHE A 104 -16.00 5.30 3.83
CA PHE A 104 -15.71 5.14 2.41
C PHE A 104 -14.32 5.67 2.05
N SER A 105 -13.96 6.86 2.57
CA SER A 105 -12.66 7.47 2.31
C SER A 105 -11.50 6.65 2.90
N ILE A 106 -11.62 6.20 4.15
CA ILE A 106 -10.63 5.34 4.81
C ILE A 106 -10.55 3.99 4.08
N GLY A 107 -11.69 3.38 3.76
CA GLY A 107 -11.75 2.10 3.05
C GLY A 107 -11.06 2.13 1.69
N LYS A 108 -11.10 3.27 0.98
CA LYS A 108 -10.38 3.44 -0.28
C LYS A 108 -8.85 3.33 -0.12
N THR A 109 -8.31 3.77 1.01
CA THR A 109 -6.86 3.68 1.27
C THR A 109 -6.39 2.25 1.48
N ILE A 110 -7.25 1.37 2.00
CA ILE A 110 -6.93 -0.06 2.21
C ILE A 110 -6.56 -0.73 0.88
N LEU A 111 -7.28 -0.40 -0.19
CA LEU A 111 -7.06 -0.91 -1.55
C LEU A 111 -6.09 -0.06 -2.38
N SER A 112 -5.29 0.80 -1.73
CA SER A 112 -4.31 1.63 -2.43
C SER A 112 -3.16 0.80 -2.99
N PHE A 113 -2.58 1.26 -4.11
CA PHE A 113 -1.38 0.65 -4.70
C PHE A 113 -0.23 0.54 -3.69
N PHE A 114 -0.08 1.53 -2.80
CA PHE A 114 0.95 1.51 -1.76
C PHE A 114 0.79 0.35 -0.76
N ASN A 115 -0.41 -0.15 -0.50
CA ASN A 115 -0.59 -1.34 0.35
C ASN A 115 -0.40 -2.63 -0.45
N PHE A 116 -0.89 -2.63 -1.68
CA PHE A 116 -0.80 -3.80 -2.56
C PHE A 116 0.65 -4.11 -2.96
N LEU A 117 1.49 -3.08 -3.12
CA LEU A 117 2.91 -3.22 -3.43
C LEU A 117 3.65 -4.13 -2.44
N HIS A 118 3.35 -4.00 -1.15
CA HIS A 118 4.04 -4.72 -0.08
C HIS A 118 3.75 -6.23 -0.12
N VAL A 119 2.60 -6.63 -0.68
CA VAL A 119 2.25 -8.05 -0.89
C VAL A 119 3.32 -8.72 -1.76
N PHE A 120 3.82 -8.04 -2.78
CA PHE A 120 4.82 -8.59 -3.70
C PHE A 120 6.18 -8.82 -3.05
N PHE A 121 6.47 -8.22 -1.89
CA PHE A 121 7.67 -8.55 -1.13
C PHE A 121 7.37 -9.60 -0.06
N PHE A 122 6.43 -9.30 0.85
CA PHE A 122 6.21 -10.12 2.04
C PHE A 122 5.63 -11.50 1.72
N LEU A 123 4.75 -11.62 0.72
CA LEU A 123 4.15 -12.91 0.38
C LEU A 123 5.18 -13.86 -0.24
N PRO A 124 5.92 -13.49 -1.30
CA PRO A 124 6.99 -14.34 -1.82
C PRO A 124 8.07 -14.66 -0.80
N PHE A 125 8.49 -13.69 0.01
CA PHE A 125 9.49 -13.92 1.06
C PHE A 125 9.01 -14.95 2.09
N SER A 126 7.74 -14.87 2.51
CA SER A 126 7.16 -15.84 3.44
C SER A 126 7.06 -17.24 2.83
N ILE A 127 6.74 -17.33 1.54
CA ILE A 127 6.73 -18.62 0.81
C ILE A 127 8.14 -19.22 0.80
N VAL A 128 9.16 -18.43 0.49
CA VAL A 128 10.55 -18.91 0.49
C VAL A 128 10.98 -19.38 1.88
N LEU A 129 10.65 -18.64 2.94
CA LEU A 129 10.92 -19.08 4.31
C LEU A 129 10.32 -20.46 4.62
N LEU A 130 9.08 -20.71 4.22
CA LEU A 130 8.41 -22.01 4.42
C LEU A 130 9.07 -23.13 3.61
N VAL A 131 9.43 -22.87 2.36
CA VAL A 131 10.13 -23.84 1.49
C VAL A 131 11.49 -24.23 2.07
N GLU A 132 12.20 -23.26 2.65
CA GLU A 132 13.53 -23.41 3.24
C GLU A 132 13.50 -23.94 4.69
N GLY A 133 12.34 -24.41 5.16
CA GLY A 133 12.21 -25.18 6.39
C GLY A 133 12.02 -24.36 7.67
N TYR A 134 11.61 -23.09 7.58
CA TYR A 134 11.22 -22.33 8.78
C TYR A 134 9.92 -22.86 9.38
N ASP A 135 9.77 -22.70 10.70
CA ASP A 135 8.55 -23.09 11.40
C ASP A 135 7.31 -22.38 10.83
N VAL A 136 6.29 -23.17 10.48
CA VAL A 136 5.11 -22.70 9.78
C VAL A 136 4.34 -21.68 10.62
N LEU A 137 4.15 -21.96 11.91
CA LEU A 137 3.41 -21.09 12.82
C LEU A 137 4.10 -19.73 12.94
N SER A 138 5.43 -19.74 13.14
CA SER A 138 6.25 -18.54 13.26
C SER A 138 6.18 -17.68 12.00
N VAL A 139 6.28 -18.28 10.81
CA VAL A 139 6.20 -17.54 9.54
C VAL A 139 4.80 -16.97 9.32
N MET A 140 3.73 -17.73 9.64
CA MET A 140 2.36 -17.23 9.51
C MET A 140 2.08 -16.04 10.45
N LEU A 141 2.52 -16.13 11.70
CA LEU A 141 2.39 -15.04 12.66
C LEU A 141 3.21 -13.82 12.24
N TRP A 142 4.42 -14.03 11.73
CA TRP A 142 5.25 -12.96 11.18
C TRP A 142 4.59 -12.29 9.98
N HIS A 143 4.05 -13.06 9.03
CA HIS A 143 3.36 -12.53 7.86
C HIS A 143 2.11 -11.71 8.25
N LEU A 144 1.33 -12.21 9.21
CA LEU A 144 0.20 -11.47 9.77
C LEU A 144 0.64 -10.17 10.43
N ALA A 145 1.75 -10.18 11.17
CA ALA A 145 2.33 -8.98 11.76
C ALA A 145 2.76 -7.97 10.68
N MET A 146 3.33 -8.43 9.57
CA MET A 146 3.68 -7.56 8.44
C MET A 146 2.44 -6.90 7.85
N ILE A 147 1.37 -7.67 7.60
CA ILE A 147 0.08 -7.14 7.13
C ILE A 147 -0.45 -6.06 8.09
N ALA A 148 -0.43 -6.33 9.40
CA ALA A 148 -0.86 -5.38 10.42
C ALA A 148 -0.02 -4.10 10.41
N LEU A 149 1.30 -4.21 10.24
CA LEU A 149 2.21 -3.06 10.16
C LEU A 149 1.99 -2.23 8.90
N VAL A 150 1.80 -2.86 7.73
CA VAL A 150 1.47 -2.16 6.48
C VAL A 150 0.21 -1.32 6.64
N TYR A 151 -0.86 -1.91 7.16
CA TYR A 151 -2.12 -1.18 7.35
C TYR A 151 -2.02 -0.13 8.46
N SER A 152 -1.29 -0.41 9.54
CA SER A 152 -1.01 0.58 10.57
C SER A 152 -0.28 1.78 9.99
N ASN A 153 0.72 1.57 9.12
CA ASN A 153 1.45 2.64 8.45
C ASN A 153 0.54 3.46 7.52
N ASN A 154 -0.35 2.78 6.78
CA ASN A 154 -1.36 3.45 5.95
C ASN A 154 -2.31 4.32 6.77
N PHE A 155 -2.80 3.85 7.91
CA PHE A 155 -3.68 4.65 8.77
C PHE A 155 -2.93 5.77 9.48
N LEU A 156 -1.65 5.56 9.83
CA LEU A 156 -0.79 6.60 10.37
C LEU A 156 -0.60 7.75 9.37
N ASN A 157 -0.39 7.43 8.09
CA ASN A 157 -0.38 8.43 7.02
C ASN A 157 -1.67 9.27 7.03
N ILE A 158 -2.84 8.64 7.23
CA ILE A 158 -4.13 9.35 7.30
C ILE A 158 -4.19 10.35 8.45
N ILE A 159 -3.73 9.94 9.63
CA ILE A 159 -3.74 10.78 10.83
C ILE A 159 -2.77 11.95 10.67
N LEU A 160 -1.57 11.69 10.15
CA LEU A 160 -0.51 12.69 10.01
C LEU A 160 -0.81 13.74 8.93
N THR A 161 -1.41 13.34 7.80
CA THR A 161 -1.78 14.29 6.74
C THR A 161 -2.98 15.16 7.09
N ASN A 162 -3.91 14.69 7.93
CA ASN A 162 -5.10 15.45 8.36
C ASN A 162 -4.86 16.33 9.60
N LYS A 163 -3.60 16.59 9.96
CA LYS A 163 -3.29 17.59 10.97
C LYS A 163 -3.49 18.98 10.34
N ASP A 164 -4.72 19.49 10.48
CA ASP A 164 -5.00 20.90 10.25
C ASP A 164 -4.10 21.72 11.21
N ASN A 165 -3.33 22.66 10.65
CA ASN A 165 -2.85 23.82 11.40
C ASN A 165 -3.99 24.82 11.50
#